data_AF-A0A2D6PAU3-F1
#
_entry.id   AF-A0A2D6PAU3-F1
#
_cell.length_a   1.000
_cell.length_b   1.000
_cell.length_c   1.000
_cell.angle_alpha   90.00
_cell.angle_beta   90.00
_cell.angle_gamma   90.00
#
_symmetry.space_group_name_H-M   'P 1'
#
loop_
_entity.id
_entity.type
_entity.pdbx_description
1 polymer ?
#
loop_
_entity_poly.entity_id
_entity_poly.type
_entity_poly.pdbx_seq_one_letter_code
_entity_poly.pdbx_strand_id
1 'polypeptide(L)'
;MSFFKSDQVQENLQDIFNMYQSVSYETSRLGNMSIEEKLEHIESCKMLIDKQRTFYGRLCLAASEDPDAADMKTRINALSQAFGYADLGECLGAMVTTLEQAAQREVDQD
;
A
#
# COMPACT_ATOMS: atom_id res chain seq x y z
N MET A 1 -1.56 20.79 16.10
CA MET A 1 -1.86 20.80 14.65
C MET A 1 -2.64 19.53 14.35
N SER A 2 -3.59 19.54 13.41
CA SER A 2 -4.34 18.32 13.05
C SER A 2 -3.61 17.59 11.93
N PHE A 3 -3.31 16.30 12.12
CA PHE A 3 -2.59 15.44 11.19
C PHE A 3 -3.17 15.50 9.78
N PHE A 4 -4.49 15.35 9.65
CA PHE A 4 -5.20 15.35 8.36
C PHE A 4 -5.35 16.74 7.71
N LYS A 5 -5.02 17.81 8.43
CA LYS A 5 -4.98 19.18 7.88
C LYS A 5 -3.62 19.57 7.32
N SER A 6 -2.60 18.71 7.45
CA SER A 6 -1.29 18.94 6.84
C SER A 6 -1.39 18.80 5.31
N ASP A 7 -0.93 19.82 4.58
CA ASP A 7 -0.86 19.80 3.11
C ASP A 7 -0.11 18.55 2.61
N GLN A 8 0.99 18.20 3.29
CA GLN A 8 1.79 17.03 2.95
C GLN A 8 1.03 15.71 3.15
N VAL A 9 0.16 15.64 4.18
CA VAL A 9 -0.67 14.45 4.42
C VAL A 9 -1.78 14.36 3.37
N GLN A 10 -2.40 15.48 3.01
CA GLN A 10 -3.43 15.53 1.97
C GLN A 10 -2.88 15.16 0.60
N GLU A 11 -1.70 15.67 0.24
CA GLU A 11 -0.98 15.30 -0.98
C GLU A 11 -0.67 13.80 -1.00
N ASN A 12 -0.18 13.24 0.11
CA ASN A 12 0.08 11.80 0.20
C ASN A 12 -1.18 10.94 0.02
N LEU A 13 -2.31 11.35 0.60
CA LEU A 13 -3.58 10.64 0.43
C LEU A 13 -4.08 10.72 -1.01
N GLN A 14 -3.96 11.88 -1.66
CA GLN A 14 -4.34 12.06 -3.06
C GLN A 14 -3.46 11.20 -3.99
N ASP A 15 -2.16 11.16 -3.74
CA ASP A 15 -1.20 10.32 -4.46
C ASP A 15 -1.52 8.83 -4.34
N ILE A 16 -1.81 8.36 -3.11
CA ILE A 16 -2.21 6.97 -2.86
C ILE A 16 -3.49 6.66 -3.62
N PHE A 17 -4.48 7.55 -3.59
CA PHE A 17 -5.75 7.36 -4.27
C PHE A 17 -5.58 7.27 -5.80
N ASN A 18 -4.82 8.20 -6.39
CA ASN A 18 -4.57 8.22 -7.84
C ASN A 18 -3.84 6.94 -8.28
N MET A 19 -2.81 6.52 -7.54
CA MET A 19 -2.07 5.30 -7.82
C MET A 19 -2.96 4.06 -7.68
N TYR A 20 -3.79 4.00 -6.63
CA TYR A 20 -4.76 2.93 -6.46
C TYR A 20 -5.72 2.81 -7.64
N GLN A 21 -6.22 3.93 -8.18
CA GLN A 21 -7.09 3.90 -9.36
C GLN A 21 -6.37 3.33 -10.59
N SER A 22 -5.11 3.71 -10.81
CA SER A 22 -4.29 3.19 -11.91
C SER A 22 -4.07 1.68 -11.76
N VAL A 23 -3.60 1.25 -10.60
CA VAL A 23 -3.36 -0.18 -10.29
C VAL A 23 -4.66 -0.97 -10.42
N SER A 24 -5.78 -0.49 -9.87
CA SER A 24 -7.07 -1.19 -9.97
C SER A 24 -7.55 -1.33 -11.42
N TYR A 25 -7.29 -0.33 -12.26
CA TYR A 25 -7.61 -0.42 -13.69
C TYR A 25 -6.75 -1.47 -14.38
N GLU A 26 -5.44 -1.50 -14.11
CA GLU A 26 -4.53 -2.52 -14.64
C GLU A 26 -4.93 -3.93 -14.20
N THR A 27 -5.27 -4.14 -12.93
CA THR A 27 -5.72 -5.43 -12.40
C THR A 27 -6.93 -5.99 -13.16
N SER A 28 -7.84 -5.13 -13.63
CA SER A 28 -9.01 -5.56 -14.44
C SER A 28 -8.62 -6.19 -15.80
N ARG A 29 -7.40 -5.92 -16.27
CA ARG A 29 -6.85 -6.41 -17.54
C ARG A 29 -5.80 -7.51 -17.36
N LEU A 30 -5.49 -7.92 -16.13
CA LEU A 30 -4.40 -8.83 -15.78
C LEU A 30 -4.37 -10.13 -16.60
N GLY A 31 -5.54 -10.71 -16.89
CA GLY A 31 -5.65 -11.95 -17.68
C GLY A 31 -5.22 -11.83 -19.14
N ASN A 32 -5.09 -10.62 -19.67
CA ASN A 32 -4.72 -10.34 -21.06
C ASN A 32 -3.35 -9.65 -21.19
N MET A 33 -2.60 -9.53 -20.08
CA MET A 33 -1.30 -8.87 -20.06
C MET A 33 -0.18 -9.78 -20.59
N SER A 34 0.77 -9.20 -21.31
CA SER A 34 2.07 -9.84 -21.57
C SER A 34 2.87 -10.02 -20.28
N ILE A 35 3.95 -10.79 -20.32
CA ILE A 35 4.84 -10.98 -19.17
C ILE A 35 5.43 -9.64 -18.74
N GLU A 36 5.87 -8.81 -19.69
CA GLU A 36 6.38 -7.47 -19.43
C GLU A 36 5.32 -6.59 -18.75
N GLU A 37 4.09 -6.58 -19.27
CA GLU A 37 2.97 -5.81 -18.68
C GLU A 37 2.64 -6.28 -17.25
N LYS A 38 2.72 -7.59 -16.96
CA LYS A 38 2.54 -8.12 -15.59
C LYS A 38 3.66 -7.68 -14.66
N LEU A 39 4.91 -7.70 -15.13
CA LEU A 39 6.07 -7.24 -14.34
C LEU A 39 5.95 -5.74 -14.04
N GLU A 40 5.54 -4.94 -15.02
CA GLU A 40 5.25 -3.51 -14.81
C GLU A 40 4.12 -3.31 -13.79
N HIS A 41 3.03 -4.08 -13.89
CA HIS A 41 1.94 -4.02 -12.93
C HIS A 41 2.38 -4.39 -11.50
N ILE A 42 3.26 -5.39 -11.35
CA ILE A 42 3.85 -5.76 -10.06
C ILE A 42 4.66 -4.61 -9.48
N GLU A 43 5.47 -3.92 -10.29
CA GLU A 43 6.20 -2.73 -9.83
C GLU A 43 5.26 -1.58 -9.45
N SER A 44 4.17 -1.36 -10.20
CA SER A 44 3.11 -0.39 -9.83
C SER A 44 2.47 -0.72 -8.47
N CYS A 45 2.19 -2.00 -8.20
CA CYS A 45 1.70 -2.45 -6.90
C CYS A 45 2.71 -2.18 -5.77
N LYS A 46 4.01 -2.44 -6.01
CA LYS A 46 5.08 -2.16 -5.02
C LYS A 46 5.21 -0.67 -4.74
N MET A 47 5.12 0.19 -5.75
CA MET A 47 5.12 1.65 -5.57
C MET A 47 3.92 2.14 -4.76
N LEU A 48 2.73 1.57 -4.97
CA LEU A 48 1.55 1.88 -4.16
C LEU A 48 1.77 1.50 -2.70
N ILE A 49 2.30 0.30 -2.43
CA ILE A 49 2.60 -0.17 -1.08
C ILE A 49 3.63 0.74 -0.38
N ASP A 50 4.65 1.23 -1.09
CA ASP A 50 5.65 2.13 -0.51
C ASP A 50 5.05 3.48 -0.09
N LYS A 51 4.14 4.05 -0.90
CA LYS A 51 3.38 5.25 -0.53
C LYS A 51 2.50 5.01 0.71
N GLN A 52 1.81 3.88 0.76
CA GLN A 52 1.00 3.48 1.92
C GLN A 52 1.85 3.30 3.18
N ARG A 53 3.03 2.68 3.06
CA ARG A 53 3.99 2.51 4.16
C ARG A 53 4.49 3.86 4.68
N THR A 54 4.80 4.79 3.78
CA THR A 54 5.21 6.16 4.14
C THR A 54 4.11 6.88 4.93
N PHE A 55 2.87 6.84 4.43
CA PHE A 55 1.72 7.41 5.13
C PHE A 55 1.51 6.75 6.51
N TYR A 56 1.58 5.42 6.59
CA TYR A 56 1.44 4.69 7.84
C TYR A 56 2.53 5.05 8.86
N GLY A 57 3.77 5.22 8.42
CA GLY A 57 4.86 5.71 9.27
C GLY A 57 4.56 7.09 9.86
N ARG A 58 4.09 8.04 9.04
CA ARG A 58 3.68 9.38 9.51
C ARG A 58 2.53 9.30 10.50
N LEU A 59 1.54 8.46 10.21
CA LEU A 59 0.40 8.22 11.09
C LEU A 59 0.84 7.69 12.45
N CYS A 60 1.76 6.72 12.46
CA CYS A 60 2.33 6.15 13.69
C CYS A 60 3.06 7.18 14.55
N LEU A 61 3.80 8.11 13.92
CA LEU A 61 4.49 9.19 14.63
C LEU A 61 3.49 10.19 15.23
N ALA A 62 2.47 10.58 14.47
CA ALA A 62 1.47 11.56 14.91
C ALA A 62 0.50 11.02 15.98
N ALA A 63 0.27 9.69 16.02
CA ALA A 63 -0.71 9.06 16.91
C ALA A 63 -0.51 9.30 18.41
N SER A 64 0.68 9.72 18.85
CA SER A 64 0.93 10.05 20.26
C SER A 64 0.42 11.44 20.67
N GLU A 65 0.22 12.33 19.70
CA GLU A 65 -0.11 13.75 19.92
C GLU A 65 -1.44 14.16 19.28
N ASP A 66 -1.94 13.37 18.32
CA ASP A 66 -3.15 13.65 17.55
C ASP A 66 -4.19 12.51 17.71
N PRO A 67 -5.36 12.77 18.33
CA PRO A 67 -6.41 11.78 18.54
C PRO A 67 -7.01 11.20 17.25
N ASP A 68 -7.11 11.99 16.18
CA ASP A 68 -7.65 11.52 14.90
C ASP A 68 -6.66 10.57 14.24
N ALA A 69 -5.36 10.87 14.34
CA ALA A 69 -4.30 9.97 13.88
C ALA A 69 -4.28 8.65 14.68
N ALA A 70 -4.49 8.73 16.00
CA ALA A 70 -4.58 7.55 16.87
C ALA A 70 -5.77 6.64 16.53
N ASP A 71 -6.95 7.22 16.27
CA ASP A 71 -8.15 6.48 15.85
C ASP A 71 -7.92 5.78 14.50
N MET A 72 -7.40 6.51 13.51
CA MET A 72 -7.13 5.95 12.19
C MET A 72 -6.10 4.81 12.27
N LYS A 73 -5.02 4.98 13.04
CA LYS A 73 -4.02 3.92 13.26
C LYS A 73 -4.66 2.67 13.87
N THR A 74 -5.52 2.86 14.86
CA THR A 74 -6.22 1.75 15.54
C THR A 74 -7.09 0.98 14.55
N ARG A 75 -7.88 1.69 13.73
CA ARG A 75 -8.76 1.09 12.72
C ARG A 75 -7.97 0.34 11.64
N ILE A 76 -6.89 0.93 11.15
CA ILE A 76 -6.00 0.31 10.16
C ILE A 76 -5.36 -0.96 10.72
N ASN A 77 -4.83 -0.92 11.94
CA ASN A 77 -4.22 -2.09 12.58
C ASN A 77 -5.25 -3.19 12.84
N ALA A 78 -6.48 -2.85 13.23
CA ALA A 78 -7.55 -3.82 13.41
C ALA A 78 -7.87 -4.57 12.10
N LEU A 79 -7.83 -3.88 10.96
CA LEU A 79 -7.98 -4.54 9.65
C LEU A 79 -6.84 -5.51 9.38
N SER A 80 -5.58 -5.11 9.62
CA SER A 80 -4.42 -6.00 9.45
C SER A 80 -4.46 -7.23 10.36
N GLN A 81 -4.91 -7.04 11.60
CA GLN A 81 -5.09 -8.12 12.59
C GLN A 81 -6.17 -9.12 12.19
N ALA A 82 -7.24 -8.67 11.51
CA ALA A 82 -8.24 -9.57 10.95
C ALA A 82 -7.67 -10.53 9.89
N PHE A 83 -6.54 -10.16 9.25
CA PHE A 83 -5.79 -11.01 8.32
C PHE A 83 -4.61 -11.75 8.98
N GLY A 84 -4.45 -11.66 10.30
CA GLY A 84 -3.41 -12.38 11.05
C GLY A 84 -2.07 -11.65 11.17
N TYR A 85 -1.99 -10.37 10.78
CA TYR A 85 -0.78 -9.55 10.92
C TYR A 85 -0.87 -8.69 12.19
N ALA A 86 0.26 -8.41 12.85
CA ALA A 86 0.29 -7.58 14.05
C ALA A 86 -0.17 -6.14 13.77
N ASP A 87 0.25 -5.59 12.62
CA ASP A 87 -0.08 -4.26 12.15
C ASP A 87 0.00 -4.12 10.62
N LEU A 88 -0.29 -2.91 10.11
CA LEU A 88 -0.22 -2.65 8.67
C LEU A 88 1.20 -2.76 8.11
N GLY A 89 2.24 -2.43 8.90
CA GLY A 89 3.63 -2.54 8.46
C GLY A 89 4.00 -3.98 8.10
N GLU A 90 3.63 -4.93 8.96
CA GLU A 90 3.81 -6.37 8.70
C GLU A 90 3.00 -6.83 7.48
N CYS A 91 1.72 -6.44 7.41
CA CYS A 91 0.84 -6.78 6.29
C CYS A 91 1.40 -6.30 4.95
N LEU A 92 1.83 -5.04 4.86
CA LEU A 92 2.46 -4.47 3.65
C LEU A 92 3.77 -5.18 3.31
N GLY A 93 4.55 -5.59 4.32
CA GLY A 93 5.76 -6.41 4.12
C GLY A 93 5.44 -7.74 3.43
N ALA A 94 4.45 -8.47 3.94
CA ALA A 94 4.02 -9.74 3.36
C ALA A 94 3.48 -9.59 1.93
N MET A 95 2.77 -8.49 1.64
CA MET A 95 2.30 -8.16 0.28
C MET A 95 3.46 -7.98 -0.69
N VAL A 96 4.52 -7.24 -0.31
CA VAL A 96 5.72 -7.07 -1.15
C VAL A 96 6.38 -8.41 -1.43
N THR A 97 6.58 -9.25 -0.40
CA THR A 97 7.16 -10.59 -0.59
C THR A 97 6.32 -11.45 -1.54
N THR A 98 4.99 -11.35 -1.48
CA THR A 98 4.09 -12.06 -2.39
C THR A 98 4.26 -11.59 -3.84
N LEU A 99 4.39 -10.28 -4.05
CA LEU A 99 4.63 -9.69 -5.36
C LEU A 99 5.99 -10.06 -5.93
N GLU A 100 7.04 -10.10 -5.11
CA GLU A 100 8.38 -10.55 -5.52
C GLU A 100 8.38 -12.02 -5.95
N GLN A 101 7.67 -12.88 -5.21
CA GLN A 101 7.50 -14.27 -5.60
C GLN A 101 6.70 -14.43 -6.90
N ALA A 102 5.70 -13.57 -7.13
CA ALA A 102 4.94 -13.57 -8.37
C ALA A 102 5.82 -13.14 -9.56
N ALA A 103 6.63 -12.09 -9.40
CA ALA A 103 7.57 -11.64 -10.43
C ALA A 103 8.58 -12.74 -10.79
N GLN A 104 9.14 -13.42 -9.79
CA GLN A 104 10.08 -14.52 -10.03
C GLN A 104 9.43 -15.66 -10.84
N ARG A 105 8.17 -16.01 -10.54
CA ARG A 105 7.44 -17.07 -11.26
C ARG A 105 7.17 -16.73 -12.72
N GLU A 106 6.96 -15.45 -13.06
CA GLU A 106 6.79 -15.03 -14.44
C GLU A 106 8.13 -15.13 -15.20
N VAL A 107 9.25 -14.75 -14.57
CA VAL A 107 10.59 -14.87 -15.16
C VAL A 107 11.02 -16.34 -15.34
N ASP A 108 10.69 -17.22 -14.39
CA ASP A 108 11.04 -18.64 -14.47
C ASP A 108 10.21 -19.41 -15.55
N GLN A 109 9.17 -18.79 -16.10
CA GLN A 109 8.29 -19.37 -17.13
C GLN A 109 8.71 -19.01 -18.57
N ASP A 110 9.62 -18.06 -18.76
CA ASP A 110 10.25 -17.69 -20.04
C ASP A 110 11.49 -18.56 -20.36
#